data_AF-A0A1H2JQ30-F1
#
_entry.id   AF-A0A1H2JQ30-F1
#
_cell.length_a   1.000
_cell.length_b   1.000
_cell.length_c   1.000
_cell.angle_alpha   90.00
_cell.angle_beta   90.00
_cell.angle_gamma   90.00
#
_symmetry.space_group_name_H-M   'P 1'
#
loop_
_entity.id
_entity.type
_entity.pdbx_description
1 polymer ?
#
loop_
_entity_poly.entity_id
_entity_poly.type
_entity_poly.pdbx_seq_one_letter_code
_entity_poly.pdbx_strand_id
1 'polypeptide(L)'
;MTGSNVRPPPARDNGCPTGDSAGPCREDRPLSTVPHQQLPAVQKLRVRFAKRGRLRFTSHRDFQRAFERALRRADVPMAWSQGFTPHPRVSYAGAAPTGAASEAEYLELAVTRVCDPEQVRAALDAALPPGLDVVEVVEAGPGALADRLQASSWAIELPGAVPGQAAAAVTTFLAAASVPVERLTKNGVRQLDPRAAVLRLTADTDADPVTLRAVVRHQSPTVRPDEVLAGLRLVAGFTPPQPPRTVRLAQGEWDDDTGVLGDPLADAPGRDT
;
A
#
# COMPACT_ATOMS: atom_id res chain seq x y z
N MET A 1 -43.99 -68.96 -17.43
CA MET A 1 -43.12 -69.78 -18.29
C MET A 1 -41.75 -69.16 -18.32
N THR A 2 -40.71 -69.97 -18.04
CA THR A 2 -39.27 -69.79 -18.34
C THR A 2 -38.66 -68.43 -17.95
N GLY A 3 -37.80 -68.31 -16.93
CA GLY A 3 -36.61 -69.13 -16.72
C GLY A 3 -35.47 -68.61 -17.58
N SER A 4 -34.53 -67.87 -16.98
CA SER A 4 -33.10 -68.02 -17.29
C SER A 4 -32.28 -67.43 -16.15
N ASN A 5 -31.44 -68.30 -15.61
CA ASN A 5 -30.63 -68.18 -14.42
C ASN A 5 -29.18 -68.18 -14.92
N VAL A 6 -28.40 -67.12 -14.70
CA VAL A 6 -26.95 -67.19 -14.87
C VAL A 6 -26.26 -66.53 -13.68
N ARG A 7 -25.46 -67.35 -13.02
CA ARG A 7 -24.72 -67.14 -11.77
C ARG A 7 -23.68 -66.01 -11.85
N PRO A 8 -23.37 -65.36 -10.73
CA PRO A 8 -22.16 -64.55 -10.60
C PRO A 8 -20.89 -65.43 -10.60
N PRO A 9 -19.76 -64.94 -11.14
CA PRO A 9 -18.48 -65.65 -11.13
C PRO A 9 -17.87 -65.75 -9.72
N PRO A 10 -17.01 -66.77 -9.47
CA PRO A 10 -16.55 -67.13 -8.13
C PRO A 10 -15.50 -66.20 -7.55
N ALA A 11 -15.45 -66.20 -6.21
CA ALA A 11 -14.45 -65.53 -5.40
C ALA A 11 -13.03 -65.92 -5.83
N ARG A 12 -12.18 -64.90 -6.03
CA ARG A 12 -10.74 -65.11 -6.20
C ARG A 12 -10.05 -64.97 -4.86
N ASP A 13 -9.47 -66.10 -4.51
CA ASP A 13 -8.51 -66.39 -3.45
C ASP A 13 -7.32 -65.41 -3.54
N ASN A 14 -7.24 -64.47 -2.60
CA ASN A 14 -6.06 -63.61 -2.46
C ASN A 14 -5.09 -64.31 -1.50
N GLY A 15 -4.38 -65.31 -2.05
CA GLY A 15 -3.18 -65.84 -1.46
C GLY A 15 -2.17 -64.71 -1.23
N CYS A 16 -1.61 -64.67 -0.03
CA CYS A 16 -0.51 -63.81 0.37
C CYS A 16 0.76 -64.21 -0.40
N PRO A 17 1.41 -63.30 -1.15
CA PRO A 17 2.80 -63.45 -1.52
C PRO A 17 3.66 -62.70 -0.51
N THR A 18 4.36 -63.45 0.32
CA THR A 18 5.57 -63.01 1.02
C THR A 18 6.58 -62.52 -0.02
N GLY A 19 6.94 -61.24 0.03
CA GLY A 19 7.79 -60.62 -0.99
C GLY A 19 8.34 -59.29 -0.51
N ASP A 20 9.46 -59.40 0.18
CA ASP A 20 10.36 -58.38 0.71
C ASP A 20 10.72 -57.27 -0.31
N SER A 21 10.27 -56.04 -0.06
CA SER A 21 10.95 -54.82 -0.53
C SER A 21 10.46 -53.59 0.26
N ALA A 22 10.89 -53.50 1.53
CA ALA A 22 10.78 -52.27 2.30
C ALA A 22 11.71 -51.20 1.71
N GLY A 23 11.20 -50.42 0.75
CA GLY A 23 11.82 -49.14 0.39
C GLY A 23 11.67 -48.18 1.57
N PRO A 24 12.71 -47.43 1.98
CA PRO A 24 12.62 -46.60 3.16
C PRO A 24 11.54 -45.54 2.95
N CYS A 25 10.59 -45.49 3.89
CA CYS A 25 9.76 -44.32 4.11
C CYS A 25 10.69 -43.12 4.07
N ARG A 26 10.48 -42.21 3.11
CA ARG A 26 11.18 -40.94 3.07
C ARG A 26 10.93 -40.29 4.43
N GLU A 27 11.96 -40.26 5.26
CA GLU A 27 11.94 -39.53 6.52
C GLU A 27 11.45 -38.12 6.20
N ASP A 28 10.35 -37.74 6.86
CA ASP A 28 9.89 -36.37 6.91
C ASP A 28 11.06 -35.54 7.41
N ARG A 29 11.73 -34.88 6.46
CA ARG A 29 12.79 -33.93 6.75
C ARG A 29 12.15 -32.88 7.66
N PRO A 30 12.54 -32.77 8.93
CA PRO A 30 11.91 -31.81 9.82
C PRO A 30 12.04 -30.44 9.16
N LEU A 31 10.93 -29.71 9.07
CA LEU A 31 10.96 -28.28 8.76
C LEU A 31 12.00 -27.68 9.69
N SER A 32 13.12 -27.22 9.11
CA SER A 32 14.18 -26.59 9.88
C SER A 32 13.61 -25.31 10.48
N THR A 33 13.09 -25.40 11.70
CA THR A 33 12.79 -24.27 12.55
C THR A 33 14.12 -23.81 13.13
N VAL A 34 14.95 -23.18 12.30
CA VAL A 34 16.05 -22.38 12.84
C VAL A 34 15.39 -21.33 13.71
N PRO A 35 15.66 -21.27 15.02
CA PRO A 35 15.13 -20.21 15.87
C PRO A 35 15.59 -18.90 15.24
N HIS A 36 14.64 -18.02 14.88
CA HIS A 36 15.00 -16.64 14.59
C HIS A 36 15.66 -16.10 15.85
N GLN A 37 17.00 -16.03 15.88
CA GLN A 37 17.71 -15.42 16.99
C GLN A 37 17.18 -14.00 17.12
N GLN A 38 16.49 -13.73 18.23
CA GLN A 38 15.82 -12.47 18.51
C GLN A 38 16.87 -11.42 18.87
N LEU A 39 17.64 -11.01 17.88
CA LEU A 39 18.61 -9.93 18.03
C LEU A 39 17.84 -8.61 18.17
N PRO A 40 18.29 -7.71 19.08
CA PRO A 40 17.66 -6.42 19.24
C PRO A 40 17.80 -5.59 17.96
N ALA A 41 16.83 -4.70 17.73
CA ALA A 41 16.96 -3.70 16.68
C ALA A 41 18.01 -2.66 17.11
N VAL A 42 19.02 -2.44 16.27
CA VAL A 42 20.11 -1.48 16.53
C VAL A 42 20.03 -0.24 15.63
N GLN A 43 19.31 -0.33 14.53
CA GLN A 43 19.08 0.76 13.59
C GLN A 43 17.65 0.66 13.04
N LYS A 44 17.06 1.80 12.73
CA LYS A 44 15.78 1.90 12.04
C LYS A 44 16.00 2.63 10.72
N LEU A 45 15.43 2.11 9.64
CA LEU A 45 15.48 2.72 8.31
C LEU A 45 14.08 3.16 7.90
N ARG A 46 13.96 4.32 7.26
CA ARG A 46 12.74 4.78 6.60
C ARG A 46 12.89 4.58 5.10
N VAL A 47 11.86 4.05 4.48
CA VAL A 47 11.85 3.69 3.06
C VAL A 47 10.73 4.45 2.38
N ARG A 48 11.04 5.13 1.28
CA ARG A 48 10.07 5.64 0.31
C ARG A 48 10.04 4.74 -0.90
N PHE A 49 8.85 4.32 -1.30
CA PHE A 49 8.65 3.49 -2.48
C PHE A 49 7.48 4.00 -3.32
N ALA A 50 7.49 3.62 -4.59
CA ALA A 50 6.45 3.93 -5.55
C ALA A 50 5.64 2.68 -5.92
N LYS A 51 4.37 2.89 -6.23
CA LYS A 51 3.40 1.88 -6.65
C LYS A 51 2.74 2.33 -7.95
N ARG A 52 3.16 1.74 -9.07
CA ARG A 52 2.83 2.20 -10.43
C ARG A 52 2.18 1.13 -11.28
N GLY A 53 1.63 1.54 -12.42
CA GLY A 53 1.04 0.63 -13.41
C GLY A 53 -0.02 -0.30 -12.81
N ARG A 54 0.08 -1.61 -13.11
CA ARG A 54 -0.88 -2.62 -12.63
C ARG A 54 -0.81 -2.83 -11.11
N LEU A 55 0.34 -2.54 -10.49
CA LEU A 55 0.57 -2.77 -9.07
C LEU A 55 -0.26 -1.81 -8.22
N ARG A 56 -0.77 -0.69 -8.76
CA ARG A 56 -1.73 0.21 -8.09
C ARG A 56 -2.99 -0.48 -7.56
N PHE A 57 -3.37 -1.60 -8.17
CA PHE A 57 -4.53 -2.42 -7.79
C PHE A 57 -4.23 -3.47 -6.73
N THR A 58 -2.96 -3.64 -6.34
CA THR A 58 -2.55 -4.55 -5.27
C THR A 58 -3.07 -4.06 -3.93
N SER A 59 -3.68 -4.96 -3.15
CA SER A 59 -4.14 -4.63 -1.80
C SER A 59 -2.95 -4.36 -0.87
N HIS A 60 -3.19 -3.69 0.26
CA HIS A 60 -2.12 -3.47 1.25
C HIS A 60 -1.49 -4.79 1.72
N ARG A 61 -2.31 -5.83 1.95
CA ARG A 61 -1.83 -7.15 2.39
C ARG A 61 -0.96 -7.85 1.33
N ASP A 62 -1.34 -7.74 0.06
CA ASP A 62 -0.57 -8.36 -1.02
C ASP A 62 0.78 -7.66 -1.21
N PHE A 63 0.80 -6.33 -1.04
CA PHE A 63 2.04 -5.56 -0.97
C PHE A 63 2.92 -6.04 0.19
N GLN A 64 2.38 -6.12 1.42
CA GLN A 64 3.14 -6.60 2.59
C GLN A 64 3.79 -7.97 2.33
N ARG A 65 3.04 -8.92 1.75
CA ARG A 65 3.58 -10.25 1.39
C ARG A 65 4.67 -10.19 0.32
N ALA A 66 4.53 -9.31 -0.67
CA ALA A 66 5.56 -9.11 -1.70
C ALA A 66 6.83 -8.50 -1.09
N PHE A 67 6.65 -7.49 -0.24
CA PHE A 67 7.72 -6.78 0.45
C PHE A 67 8.49 -7.68 1.42
N GLU A 68 7.80 -8.50 2.22
CA GLU A 68 8.46 -9.50 3.08
C GLU A 68 9.28 -10.55 2.30
N ARG A 69 8.81 -10.92 1.10
CA ARG A 69 9.61 -11.80 0.21
C ARG A 69 10.83 -11.07 -0.34
N ALA A 70 10.70 -9.79 -0.67
CA ALA A 70 11.82 -8.97 -1.12
C ALA A 70 12.86 -8.81 -0.01
N LEU A 71 12.44 -8.54 1.23
CA LEU A 71 13.33 -8.49 2.41
C LEU A 71 14.15 -9.78 2.57
N ARG A 72 13.52 -10.95 2.39
CA ARG A 72 14.21 -12.25 2.44
C ARG A 72 15.15 -12.47 1.26
N ARG A 73 14.75 -12.07 0.05
CA ARG A 73 15.59 -12.21 -1.17
C ARG A 73 16.81 -11.29 -1.14
N ALA A 74 16.66 -10.10 -0.58
CA ALA A 74 17.71 -9.11 -0.42
C ALA A 74 18.60 -9.34 0.82
N ASP A 75 18.34 -10.40 1.58
CA ASP A 75 19.07 -10.75 2.81
C ASP A 75 19.16 -9.57 3.81
N VAL A 76 18.08 -8.80 3.92
CA VAL A 76 18.04 -7.66 4.86
C VAL A 76 18.02 -8.22 6.29
N PRO A 77 18.94 -7.79 7.18
CA PRO A 77 19.09 -8.34 8.53
C PRO A 77 17.99 -7.80 9.46
N MET A 78 16.75 -8.23 9.23
CA MET A 78 15.57 -7.74 9.93
C MET A 78 15.56 -8.15 11.40
N ALA A 79 15.16 -7.22 12.27
CA ALA A 79 14.74 -7.51 13.62
C ALA A 79 13.34 -8.14 13.60
N TRP A 80 13.07 -9.05 14.53
CA TRP A 80 11.83 -9.83 14.57
C TRP A 80 10.97 -9.46 15.79
N SER A 81 9.66 -9.62 15.65
CA SER A 81 8.73 -9.44 16.76
C SER A 81 8.94 -10.51 17.85
N GLN A 82 8.52 -10.17 19.07
CA GLN A 82 8.46 -11.12 20.18
C GLN A 82 7.17 -11.95 20.08
N GLY A 83 7.22 -13.25 20.46
CA GLY A 83 6.04 -14.13 20.54
C GLY A 83 6.12 -15.41 19.71
N PHE A 84 5.02 -16.19 19.71
CA PHE A 84 4.94 -17.54 19.10
C PHE A 84 4.89 -17.56 17.57
N THR A 85 4.70 -16.40 16.92
CA THR A 85 4.75 -16.27 15.45
C THR A 85 5.58 -15.03 15.11
N PRO A 86 6.92 -15.16 15.14
CA PRO A 86 7.80 -14.04 14.84
C PRO A 86 7.59 -13.57 13.41
N HIS A 87 7.43 -12.26 13.25
CA HIS A 87 7.36 -11.59 11.95
C HIS A 87 8.41 -10.47 11.89
N PRO A 88 8.90 -10.12 10.69
CA PRO A 88 9.84 -9.02 10.55
C PRO A 88 9.19 -7.72 11.06
N ARG A 89 9.96 -6.92 11.81
CA ARG A 89 9.50 -5.64 12.34
C ARG A 89 9.46 -4.60 11.23
N VAL A 90 8.30 -4.49 10.60
CA VAL A 90 7.98 -3.48 9.58
C VAL A 90 6.79 -2.67 10.04
N SER A 91 6.90 -1.34 9.99
CA SER A 91 5.80 -0.42 10.28
C SER A 91 5.37 0.29 8.99
N TYR A 92 4.11 0.12 8.59
CA TYR A 92 3.58 0.74 7.38
C TYR A 92 2.73 1.96 7.75
N ALA A 93 2.84 3.05 7.01
CA ALA A 93 2.07 4.27 7.25
C ALA A 93 1.50 4.83 5.95
N GLY A 94 0.31 5.44 6.02
CA GLY A 94 -0.23 6.28 4.94
C GLY A 94 -0.60 5.57 3.62
N ALA A 95 -0.85 4.26 3.63
CA ALA A 95 -1.11 3.48 2.41
C ALA A 95 -2.17 4.11 1.47
N ALA A 96 -1.86 4.24 0.17
CA ALA A 96 -2.82 4.76 -0.80
C ALA A 96 -4.03 3.82 -0.96
N PRO A 97 -5.23 4.37 -1.27
CA PRO A 97 -6.38 3.56 -1.61
C PRO A 97 -6.10 2.71 -2.86
N THR A 98 -6.66 1.50 -2.88
CA THR A 98 -6.55 0.61 -4.05
C THR A 98 -7.09 1.29 -5.30
N GLY A 99 -6.33 1.21 -6.40
CA GLY A 99 -6.67 1.84 -7.67
C GLY A 99 -5.90 3.14 -7.92
N ALA A 100 -5.41 3.80 -6.87
CA ALA A 100 -4.53 4.95 -6.98
C ALA A 100 -3.07 4.50 -7.10
N ALA A 101 -2.32 5.13 -8.01
CA ALA A 101 -0.86 5.05 -8.02
C ALA A 101 -0.28 5.98 -6.94
N SER A 102 0.95 5.74 -6.54
CA SER A 102 1.61 6.54 -5.51
C SER A 102 3.11 6.60 -5.75
N GLU A 103 3.68 7.79 -5.67
CA GLU A 103 5.12 8.08 -5.72
C GLU A 103 5.71 8.25 -4.31
N ALA A 104 4.84 8.24 -3.29
CA ALA A 104 5.15 8.57 -1.92
C ALA A 104 4.42 7.61 -0.99
N GLU A 105 4.80 6.34 -1.01
CA GLU A 105 4.46 5.37 0.03
C GLU A 105 5.64 5.22 0.99
N TYR A 106 5.34 5.02 2.28
CA TYR A 106 6.37 4.96 3.30
C TYR A 106 6.22 3.79 4.27
N LEU A 107 7.36 3.28 4.70
CA LEU A 107 7.46 2.28 5.75
C LEU A 107 8.74 2.44 6.57
N GLU A 108 8.77 1.86 7.76
CA GLU A 108 9.95 1.75 8.60
C GLU A 108 10.38 0.29 8.76
N LEU A 109 11.69 0.06 8.68
CA LEU A 109 12.34 -1.22 8.93
C LEU A 109 13.15 -1.13 10.22
N ALA A 110 13.12 -2.17 11.04
CA ALA A 110 14.06 -2.34 12.14
C ALA A 110 15.06 -3.45 11.80
N VAL A 111 16.36 -3.16 11.89
CA VAL A 111 17.45 -4.07 11.52
C VAL A 111 18.36 -4.39 12.71
N THR A 112 19.00 -5.56 12.67
CA THR A 112 19.82 -6.13 13.77
C THR A 112 21.29 -5.78 13.69
N ARG A 113 21.73 -5.20 12.57
CA ARG A 113 23.07 -4.60 12.38
C ARG A 113 22.95 -3.31 11.60
N VAL A 114 23.92 -2.42 11.77
CA VAL A 114 24.02 -1.20 10.97
C VAL A 114 24.16 -1.58 9.49
N CYS A 115 23.30 -1.00 8.67
CA CYS A 115 23.24 -1.19 7.22
C CYS A 115 23.47 0.16 6.53
N ASP A 116 24.11 0.11 5.37
CA ASP A 116 24.17 1.25 4.46
C ASP A 116 22.79 1.43 3.78
N PRO A 117 22.11 2.57 3.96
CA PRO A 117 20.80 2.82 3.37
C PRO A 117 20.76 2.63 1.85
N GLU A 118 21.80 3.03 1.11
CA GLU A 118 21.80 2.91 -0.35
C GLU A 118 21.93 1.45 -0.80
N GLN A 119 22.71 0.64 -0.08
CA GLN A 119 22.79 -0.80 -0.36
C GLN A 119 21.45 -1.49 -0.10
N VAL A 120 20.76 -1.10 0.98
CA VAL A 120 19.41 -1.61 1.27
C VAL A 120 18.42 -1.18 0.19
N ARG A 121 18.47 0.09 -0.25
CA ARG A 121 17.64 0.61 -1.33
C ARG A 121 17.82 -0.22 -2.60
N ALA A 122 19.05 -0.35 -3.09
CA ALA A 122 19.36 -1.06 -4.32
C ALA A 122 18.99 -2.55 -4.26
N ALA A 123 19.27 -3.22 -3.13
CA ALA A 123 18.95 -4.63 -2.96
C ALA A 123 17.44 -4.88 -2.91
N LEU A 124 16.67 -4.01 -2.24
CA LEU A 124 15.21 -4.12 -2.19
C LEU A 124 14.57 -3.84 -3.54
N ASP A 125 15.03 -2.79 -4.24
CA ASP A 125 14.54 -2.42 -5.56
C ASP A 125 14.72 -3.58 -6.56
N ALA A 126 15.91 -4.20 -6.58
CA ALA A 126 16.19 -5.35 -7.43
C ALA A 126 15.38 -6.61 -7.05
N ALA A 127 14.95 -6.73 -5.79
CA ALA A 127 14.21 -7.88 -5.30
C ALA A 127 12.69 -7.77 -5.53
N LEU A 128 12.17 -6.54 -5.67
CA LEU A 128 10.76 -6.25 -5.88
C LEU A 128 10.32 -6.49 -7.34
N PRO A 129 9.02 -6.80 -7.57
CA PRO A 129 8.50 -6.92 -8.91
C PRO A 129 8.36 -5.55 -9.58
N PRO A 130 8.44 -5.46 -10.93
CA PRO A 130 8.25 -4.22 -11.66
C PRO A 130 6.97 -3.48 -11.28
N GLY A 131 7.08 -2.17 -11.06
CA GLY A 131 5.99 -1.30 -10.59
C GLY A 131 5.87 -1.16 -9.08
N LEU A 132 6.75 -1.82 -8.32
CA LEU A 132 7.07 -1.51 -6.92
C LEU A 132 8.55 -1.13 -6.84
N ASP A 133 8.82 0.17 -6.83
CA ASP A 133 10.19 0.69 -6.97
C ASP A 133 10.61 1.35 -5.65
N VAL A 134 11.76 0.96 -5.09
CA VAL A 134 12.31 1.59 -3.88
C VAL A 134 13.06 2.84 -4.30
N VAL A 135 12.47 3.99 -3.99
CA VAL A 135 12.97 5.29 -4.45
C VAL A 135 14.08 5.78 -3.54
N GLU A 136 13.93 5.60 -2.23
CA GLU A 136 14.86 6.16 -1.25
C GLU A 136 14.82 5.37 0.06
N VAL A 137 15.98 5.24 0.69
CA VAL A 137 16.12 4.69 2.03
C VAL A 137 17.04 5.63 2.81
N VAL A 138 16.61 6.01 4.00
CA VAL A 138 17.40 6.84 4.93
C VAL A 138 17.42 6.19 6.30
N GLU A 139 18.43 6.54 7.10
CA GLU A 139 18.38 6.24 8.53
C GLU A 139 17.24 7.05 9.18
N ALA A 140 16.50 6.41 10.07
CA ALA A 140 15.35 7.06 10.70
C ALA A 140 15.83 8.07 11.74
N GLY A 141 15.54 9.34 11.51
CA GLY A 141 15.58 10.37 12.55
C GLY A 141 14.54 10.14 13.66
N PRO A 142 14.49 11.03 14.67
CA PRO A 142 13.56 10.92 15.79
C PRO A 142 12.08 10.94 15.35
N GLY A 143 11.21 10.48 16.26
CA GLY A 143 9.75 10.47 16.06
C GLY A 143 9.24 9.28 15.23
N ALA A 144 7.92 9.10 15.23
CA ALA A 144 7.27 8.10 14.38
C ALA A 144 7.03 8.68 12.99
N LEU A 145 7.39 7.94 11.94
CA LEU A 145 7.10 8.33 10.55
C LEU A 145 5.62 8.68 10.33
N ALA A 146 4.70 7.96 10.98
CA ALA A 146 3.26 8.21 10.85
C ALA A 146 2.86 9.64 11.26
N ASP A 147 3.52 10.22 12.26
CA ASP A 147 3.23 11.58 12.75
C ASP A 147 3.68 12.65 11.75
N ARG A 148 4.67 12.32 10.90
CA ARG A 148 5.17 13.16 9.82
C ARG A 148 4.30 13.10 8.56
N LEU A 149 3.30 12.23 8.51
CA LEU A 149 2.40 12.10 7.37
C LEU A 149 1.07 12.77 7.70
N GLN A 150 0.99 14.08 7.48
CA GLN A 150 -0.17 14.90 7.86
C GLN A 150 -1.06 15.28 6.67
N ALA A 151 -0.51 15.30 5.46
CA ALA A 151 -1.27 15.56 4.23
C ALA A 151 -0.65 14.85 3.01
N SER A 152 -1.44 14.74 1.95
CA SER A 152 -1.06 14.14 0.67
C SER A 152 -1.30 15.13 -0.47
N SER A 153 -0.34 15.23 -1.38
CA SER A 153 -0.50 15.87 -2.69
C SER A 153 -0.89 14.84 -3.75
N TRP A 154 -1.90 15.16 -4.55
CA TRP A 154 -2.50 14.31 -5.56
C TRP A 154 -2.54 15.00 -6.90
N ALA A 155 -2.22 14.26 -7.95
CA ALA A 155 -2.66 14.52 -9.31
C ALA A 155 -3.87 13.64 -9.64
N ILE A 156 -4.95 14.26 -10.10
CA ILE A 156 -6.17 13.60 -10.54
C ILE A 156 -6.37 13.95 -12.01
N GLU A 157 -5.92 13.07 -12.90
CA GLU A 157 -6.12 13.22 -14.34
C GLU A 157 -7.58 12.91 -14.69
N LEU A 158 -8.18 13.75 -15.51
CA LEU A 158 -9.58 13.70 -15.92
C LEU A 158 -9.70 13.55 -17.46
N PRO A 159 -9.50 12.34 -18.01
CA PRO A 159 -9.56 12.14 -19.45
C PRO A 159 -10.91 12.57 -20.04
N GLY A 160 -10.85 13.40 -21.09
CA GLY A 160 -12.02 13.92 -21.80
C GLY A 160 -12.79 15.03 -21.08
N ALA A 161 -12.35 15.48 -19.89
CA ALA A 161 -13.00 16.58 -19.20
C ALA A 161 -12.83 17.91 -19.96
N VAL A 162 -13.89 18.71 -20.02
CA VAL A 162 -13.82 20.05 -20.59
C VAL A 162 -13.10 20.98 -19.59
N PRO A 163 -11.99 21.64 -19.96
CA PRO A 163 -11.18 22.42 -19.02
C PRO A 163 -11.98 23.48 -18.25
N GLY A 164 -12.83 24.24 -18.95
CA GLY A 164 -13.67 25.27 -18.33
C GLY A 164 -14.69 24.72 -17.32
N GLN A 165 -15.22 23.51 -17.55
CA GLN A 165 -16.14 22.86 -16.61
C GLN A 165 -15.41 22.38 -15.35
N ALA A 166 -14.22 21.80 -15.52
CA ALA A 166 -13.40 21.35 -14.39
C ALA A 166 -12.96 22.54 -13.52
N ALA A 167 -12.49 23.63 -14.14
CA ALA A 167 -12.10 24.85 -13.43
C ALA A 167 -13.28 25.46 -12.66
N ALA A 168 -14.44 25.61 -13.32
CA ALA A 168 -15.65 26.13 -12.67
C ALA A 168 -16.08 25.26 -11.48
N ALA A 169 -16.03 23.93 -11.62
CA ALA A 169 -16.36 23.01 -10.53
C ALA A 169 -15.43 23.16 -9.32
N VAL A 170 -14.12 23.31 -9.56
CA VAL A 170 -13.14 23.59 -8.50
C VAL A 170 -13.47 24.89 -7.78
N THR A 171 -13.77 25.97 -8.52
CA THR A 171 -14.18 27.25 -7.92
C THR A 171 -15.44 27.11 -7.05
N THR A 172 -16.48 26.45 -7.55
CA THR A 172 -17.72 26.22 -6.80
C THR A 172 -17.48 25.39 -5.55
N PHE A 173 -16.67 24.33 -5.64
CA PHE A 173 -16.32 23.50 -4.49
C PHE A 173 -15.56 24.26 -3.41
N LEU A 174 -14.55 25.05 -3.79
CA LEU A 174 -13.77 25.83 -2.82
C LEU A 174 -14.59 26.95 -2.16
N ALA A 175 -15.59 27.50 -2.86
CA ALA A 175 -16.51 28.50 -2.32
C ALA A 175 -17.52 27.93 -1.31
N ALA A 176 -17.76 26.61 -1.31
CA ALA A 176 -18.63 25.99 -0.33
C ALA A 176 -17.97 25.97 1.07
N ALA A 177 -18.77 26.20 2.11
CA ALA A 177 -18.31 26.12 3.50
C ALA A 177 -18.13 24.67 3.97
N SER A 178 -18.97 23.75 3.47
CA SER A 178 -18.98 22.33 3.82
C SER A 178 -19.59 21.53 2.67
N VAL A 179 -19.06 20.33 2.41
CA VAL A 179 -19.54 19.43 1.35
C VAL A 179 -19.62 18.00 1.91
N PRO A 180 -20.66 17.65 2.67
CA PRO A 180 -20.76 16.30 3.24
C PRO A 180 -21.01 15.26 2.13
N VAL A 181 -20.14 14.25 2.06
CA VAL A 181 -20.28 13.10 1.16
C VAL A 181 -20.38 11.81 1.95
N GLU A 182 -21.08 10.85 1.38
CA GLU A 182 -21.30 9.54 1.98
C GLU A 182 -20.33 8.50 1.41
N ARG A 183 -19.67 7.75 2.31
CA ARG A 183 -18.90 6.57 1.96
C ARG A 183 -19.54 5.32 2.55
N LEU A 184 -19.83 4.37 1.68
CA LEU A 184 -20.23 3.03 2.11
C LEU A 184 -19.03 2.26 2.67
N THR A 185 -19.20 1.67 3.84
CA THR A 185 -18.22 0.76 4.45
C THR A 185 -18.89 -0.56 4.78
N LYS A 186 -18.09 -1.59 5.11
CA LYS A 186 -18.62 -2.87 5.62
C LYS A 186 -19.49 -2.72 6.88
N ASN A 187 -19.35 -1.61 7.61
CA ASN A 187 -20.10 -1.32 8.84
C ASN A 187 -21.18 -0.24 8.61
N GLY A 188 -21.61 -0.01 7.37
CA GLY A 188 -22.61 0.99 7.01
C GLY A 188 -22.03 2.27 6.41
N VAL A 189 -22.89 3.27 6.25
CA VAL A 189 -22.55 4.57 5.64
C VAL A 189 -21.82 5.44 6.66
N ARG A 190 -20.74 6.08 6.22
CA ARG A 190 -20.02 7.11 6.99
C ARG A 190 -20.06 8.43 6.23
N GLN A 191 -20.33 9.52 6.94
CA GLN A 191 -20.21 10.85 6.37
C GLN A 191 -18.81 11.42 6.57
N LEU A 192 -18.34 12.13 5.56
CA LEU A 192 -17.05 12.81 5.49
C LEU A 192 -17.27 14.17 4.86
N ASP A 193 -16.49 15.17 5.23
CA ASP A 193 -16.48 16.46 4.54
C ASP A 193 -15.15 16.64 3.79
N PRO A 194 -15.11 16.41 2.47
CA PRO A 194 -13.92 16.64 1.66
C PRO A 194 -13.53 18.11 1.62
N ARG A 195 -14.49 19.03 1.72
CA ARG A 195 -14.19 20.47 1.67
C ARG A 195 -13.37 20.91 2.88
N ALA A 196 -13.68 20.38 4.06
CA ALA A 196 -12.90 20.62 5.28
C ALA A 196 -11.49 19.99 5.22
N ALA A 197 -11.32 18.91 4.44
CA ALA A 197 -10.05 18.19 4.32
C ALA A 197 -9.10 18.77 3.26
N VAL A 198 -9.64 19.39 2.21
CA VAL A 198 -8.87 19.96 1.10
C VAL A 198 -8.20 21.25 1.53
N LEU A 199 -6.87 21.24 1.56
CA LEU A 199 -6.01 22.38 1.88
C LEU A 199 -5.72 23.23 0.64
N ARG A 200 -5.62 22.57 -0.52
CA ARG A 200 -5.43 23.22 -1.83
C ARG A 200 -6.11 22.39 -2.89
N LEU A 201 -6.76 23.05 -3.85
CA LEU A 201 -7.28 22.40 -5.06
C LEU A 201 -7.16 23.37 -6.23
N THR A 202 -6.53 22.94 -7.31
CA THR A 202 -6.45 23.70 -8.56
C THR A 202 -6.74 22.79 -9.75
N ALA A 203 -7.21 23.37 -10.85
CA ALA A 203 -7.32 22.68 -12.13
C ALA A 203 -6.20 23.17 -13.07
N ASP A 204 -5.38 22.24 -13.54
CA ASP A 204 -4.42 22.45 -14.61
C ASP A 204 -5.15 22.22 -15.94
N THR A 205 -5.63 23.31 -16.53
CA THR A 205 -6.46 23.31 -17.76
C THR A 205 -5.65 23.22 -19.05
N ASP A 206 -4.35 23.50 -18.96
CA ASP A 206 -3.42 23.45 -20.09
C ASP A 206 -2.84 22.04 -20.27
N ALA A 207 -2.91 21.21 -19.23
CA ALA A 207 -2.58 19.79 -19.31
C ALA A 207 -3.62 19.01 -20.15
N ASP A 208 -3.13 18.06 -20.96
CA ASP A 208 -3.95 17.06 -21.65
C ASP A 208 -3.57 15.65 -21.17
N PRO A 209 -4.42 14.97 -20.39
CA PRO A 209 -5.75 15.40 -19.94
C PRO A 209 -5.70 16.48 -18.83
N VAL A 210 -6.82 17.20 -18.67
CA VAL A 210 -7.02 18.15 -17.56
C VAL A 210 -6.71 17.47 -16.24
N THR A 211 -5.89 18.11 -15.40
CA THR A 211 -5.41 17.51 -14.15
C THR A 211 -5.79 18.37 -12.95
N LEU A 212 -6.49 17.80 -11.97
CA LEU A 212 -6.67 18.47 -10.69
C LEU A 212 -5.46 18.22 -9.79
N ARG A 213 -4.90 19.28 -9.21
CA ARG A 213 -3.86 19.19 -8.18
C ARG A 213 -4.49 19.46 -6.82
N ALA A 214 -4.51 18.45 -5.97
CA ALA A 214 -5.15 18.53 -4.67
C ALA A 214 -4.15 18.27 -3.55
N VAL A 215 -4.17 19.07 -2.49
CA VAL A 215 -3.53 18.74 -1.22
C VAL A 215 -4.62 18.46 -0.20
N VAL A 216 -4.60 17.26 0.37
CA VAL A 216 -5.66 16.76 1.26
C VAL A 216 -5.05 16.39 2.61
N ARG A 217 -5.58 16.99 3.68
CA ARG A 217 -5.22 16.69 5.06
C ARG A 217 -5.61 15.26 5.43
N HIS A 218 -4.71 14.57 6.12
CA HIS A 218 -4.99 13.28 6.71
C HIS A 218 -5.88 13.45 7.93
N GLN A 219 -6.95 12.67 7.98
CA GLN A 219 -7.86 12.61 9.10
C GLN A 219 -8.39 11.18 9.21
N SER A 220 -9.04 10.89 10.34
CA SER A 220 -9.71 9.62 10.56
C SER A 220 -11.23 9.84 10.61
N PRO A 221 -12.00 9.34 9.62
CA PRO A 221 -11.56 8.51 8.51
C PRO A 221 -11.07 9.35 7.31
N THR A 222 -10.12 8.83 6.53
CA THR A 222 -9.42 9.61 5.50
C THR A 222 -10.33 9.99 4.33
N VAL A 223 -10.18 11.21 3.81
CA VAL A 223 -10.77 11.67 2.55
C VAL A 223 -9.83 11.29 1.41
N ARG A 224 -10.33 10.59 0.40
CA ARG A 224 -9.57 10.15 -0.76
C ARG A 224 -9.91 11.05 -1.96
N PRO A 225 -9.16 10.95 -3.07
CA PRO A 225 -9.49 11.66 -4.31
C PRO A 225 -10.93 11.43 -4.79
N ASP A 226 -11.45 10.21 -4.62
CA ASP A 226 -12.81 9.86 -5.02
C ASP A 226 -13.86 10.66 -4.23
N GLU A 227 -13.66 10.90 -2.94
CA GLU A 227 -14.55 11.76 -2.15
C GLU A 227 -14.46 13.23 -2.56
N VAL A 228 -13.29 13.72 -3.00
CA VAL A 228 -13.15 15.08 -3.57
C VAL A 228 -13.94 15.19 -4.88
N LEU A 229 -13.83 14.20 -5.77
CA LEU A 229 -14.60 14.13 -7.01
C LEU A 229 -16.12 14.01 -6.75
N ALA A 230 -16.52 13.23 -5.75
CA ALA A 230 -17.91 13.17 -5.31
C ALA A 230 -18.42 14.53 -4.82
N GLY A 231 -17.58 15.28 -4.10
CA GLY A 231 -17.87 16.65 -3.68
C GLY A 231 -18.07 17.60 -4.86
N LEU A 232 -17.19 17.57 -5.87
CA LEU A 232 -17.33 18.35 -7.11
C LEU A 232 -18.64 18.03 -7.84
N ARG A 233 -19.02 16.76 -7.90
CA ARG A 233 -20.31 16.34 -8.46
C ARG A 233 -21.48 16.90 -7.67
N LEU A 234 -21.42 16.86 -6.35
CA LEU A 234 -22.51 17.30 -5.47
C LEU A 234 -22.78 18.80 -5.61
N VAL A 235 -21.74 19.62 -5.65
CA VAL A 235 -21.88 21.10 -5.62
C VAL A 235 -21.91 21.75 -6.99
N ALA A 236 -21.30 21.14 -8.00
CA ALA A 236 -21.15 21.73 -9.33
C ALA A 236 -21.74 20.86 -10.46
N GLY A 237 -22.32 19.70 -10.14
CA GLY A 237 -22.81 18.76 -11.15
C GLY A 237 -21.70 18.13 -12.01
N PHE A 238 -20.43 18.36 -11.67
CA PHE A 238 -19.30 17.91 -12.46
C PHE A 238 -19.06 16.41 -12.29
N THR A 239 -19.18 15.65 -13.38
CA THR A 239 -18.86 14.23 -13.41
C THR A 239 -17.78 13.99 -14.47
N PRO A 240 -16.64 13.38 -14.12
CA PRO A 240 -15.61 13.04 -15.11
C PRO A 240 -16.21 12.17 -16.23
N PRO A 241 -16.00 12.50 -17.51
CA PRO A 241 -16.60 11.76 -18.62
C PRO A 241 -15.98 10.38 -18.82
N GLN A 242 -14.76 10.16 -18.29
CA GLN A 242 -14.09 8.87 -18.24
C GLN A 242 -13.55 8.61 -16.83
N PRO A 243 -13.22 7.35 -16.49
CA PRO A 243 -12.64 7.04 -15.19
C PRO A 243 -11.36 7.86 -14.93
N PRO A 244 -11.31 8.61 -13.82
CA PRO A 244 -10.16 9.42 -13.46
C PRO A 244 -8.94 8.53 -13.15
N ARG A 245 -7.74 9.08 -13.32
CA ARG A 245 -6.49 8.42 -12.90
C ARG A 245 -5.87 9.23 -11.78
N THR A 246 -5.65 8.59 -10.65
CA THR A 246 -5.16 9.24 -9.44
C THR A 246 -3.74 8.77 -9.14
N VAL A 247 -2.87 9.75 -8.89
CA VAL A 247 -1.48 9.53 -8.49
C VAL A 247 -1.20 10.39 -7.26
N ARG A 248 -0.78 9.77 -6.16
CA ARG A 248 -0.23 10.51 -5.03
C ARG A 248 1.19 10.93 -5.36
N LEU A 249 1.46 12.23 -5.40
CA LEU A 249 2.76 12.78 -5.75
C LEU A 249 3.69 12.85 -4.54
N ALA A 250 3.14 13.24 -3.38
CA ALA A 250 3.89 13.44 -2.14
C ALA A 250 2.99 13.22 -0.93
N GLN A 251 3.60 12.90 0.22
CA GLN A 251 2.98 13.01 1.53
C GLN A 251 4.01 13.55 2.52
N GLY A 252 3.54 14.25 3.54
CA GLY A 252 4.42 14.81 4.56
C GLY A 252 3.69 15.73 5.53
N GLU A 253 4.47 16.49 6.28
CA GLU A 253 3.98 17.53 7.17
C GLU A 253 3.47 18.70 6.33
N TRP A 254 2.37 19.31 6.77
CA TRP A 254 1.83 20.48 6.09
C TRP A 254 2.21 21.74 6.83
N ASP A 255 2.85 22.66 6.14
CA ASP A 255 3.12 24.00 6.64
C ASP A 255 1.98 24.93 6.21
N ASP A 256 1.19 25.41 7.18
CA ASP A 256 0.06 26.30 6.95
C ASP A 256 0.50 27.72 6.48
N ASP A 257 1.73 28.13 6.78
CA ASP A 257 2.26 29.46 6.42
C ASP A 257 2.78 29.46 4.98
N THR A 258 3.55 28.44 4.59
CA THR A 258 4.14 28.35 3.24
C THR A 258 3.24 27.62 2.25
N GLY A 259 2.31 26.79 2.73
CA GLY A 259 1.47 25.93 1.91
C GLY A 259 2.26 24.85 1.16
N VAL A 260 3.36 24.39 1.76
CA VAL A 260 4.27 23.39 1.21
C VAL A 260 4.19 22.11 2.04
N LEU A 261 4.35 20.96 1.37
CA LEU A 261 4.53 19.67 2.03
C LEU A 261 6.01 19.45 2.33
N GLY A 262 6.34 19.23 3.60
CA GLY A 262 7.68 18.83 4.03
C GLY A 262 7.98 17.39 3.61
N ASP A 263 9.25 17.08 3.36
CA ASP A 263 9.69 15.72 3.11
C ASP A 263 9.73 14.91 4.42
N PRO A 264 8.98 13.82 4.57
CA PRO A 264 8.97 13.00 5.78
C PRO A 264 10.26 12.18 5.98
N LEU A 265 11.16 12.15 4.99
CA LEU A 265 12.49 11.55 5.10
C LEU A 265 13.57 12.56 5.46
N ALA A 266 13.37 13.86 5.22
CA ALA A 266 14.34 14.88 5.61
C ALA A 266 14.57 14.85 7.13
N ASP A 267 15.77 15.15 7.57
CA ASP A 267 16.05 15.33 8.99
C ASP A 267 15.13 16.43 9.55
N ALA A 268 14.60 16.21 10.76
CA ALA A 268 13.89 17.28 11.44
C ALA A 268 14.86 18.47 11.55
N PRO A 269 14.47 19.69 11.15
CA PRO A 269 15.35 20.86 11.29
C PRO A 269 15.84 20.90 12.74
N GLY A 270 17.16 20.95 12.89
CA GLY A 270 17.83 20.75 14.17
C GLY A 270 17.16 21.51 15.30
N ARG A 271 16.76 20.80 16.35
CA ARG A 271 16.86 21.41 17.67
C ARG A 271 18.35 21.53 17.91
N ASP A 272 18.90 22.70 17.60
CA ASP A 272 20.22 23.10 18.08
C ASP A 272 20.27 22.74 19.58
N THR A 273 21.20 21.84 19.90
CA THR A 273 21.59 21.51 21.27
C THR A 273 22.29 22.68 21.92
#